data_AF-A0A665X4C7-F1
#
_entry.id   AF-A0A665X4C7-F1
#
_cell.length_a   1.000
_cell.length_b   1.000
_cell.length_c   1.000
_cell.angle_alpha   90.00
_cell.angle_beta   90.00
_cell.angle_gamma   90.00
#
_symmetry.space_group_name_H-M   'P 1'
#
loop_
_entity.id
_entity.type
_entity.pdbx_description
1 polymer ?
#
loop_
_entity_poly.entity_id
_entity_poly.type
_entity_poly.pdbx_seq_one_letter_code
_entity_poly.pdbx_strand_id
1 'polypeptide(L)'
;MSKRRITQETFDAAVRENMEEFDMDPDEALRDAVEQFESQGVDLSCIVKAVPAVSSVETQEEQTHEVLQALDSLRIGKDSASVMEVTDDIKCFTEQCSLGFAQRYLAAQKDAYPVILSYCKKSVDEQEAVLAALKALVALTDGQPDLLDAEGQQFLLDILNKYQADFSVAHAAICAVRQCCLKHEQNRQDLVKGGVLPLLTNSVKQHSECAEVVKEASAALRVMTFDDDVRVTFGHAHEHAKMIVLEHNGLKILIEAAKAHIDNISVLSELCAALSRLAVRNEFCQDICDLGGLKLMMTLLAECYETAELVRQVLNALRAIAGNDDVKDAVVNAGGVQLIVIAMNRHMTNSAVCEQGCACLSVLALRKPNNCKVIMEDGGALAAVQAMKAHTDAVNVQKQACMLLRNLVSRMRNYSQPILEMGAEALIAQALKTHQDCGDVAKAALRDLGCQVELRELWTGKHGSLTH
;
A
#
# COMPACT_ATOMS: atom_id res chain seq x y z
N MET A 1 -2.77 -7.11 -24.44
CA MET A 1 -3.97 -7.80 -24.99
C MET A 1 -4.82 -8.23 -23.81
N SER A 2 -6.13 -7.97 -23.82
CA SER A 2 -7.03 -8.45 -22.77
C SER A 2 -7.05 -9.97 -22.82
N LYS A 3 -6.74 -10.66 -21.70
CA LYS A 3 -6.89 -12.11 -21.62
C LYS A 3 -8.37 -12.47 -21.77
N ARG A 4 -8.67 -13.62 -22.39
CA ARG A 4 -10.04 -14.12 -22.54
C ARG A 4 -10.55 -14.55 -21.16
N ARG A 5 -11.83 -14.29 -20.84
CA ARG A 5 -12.46 -14.67 -19.57
C ARG A 5 -13.69 -15.55 -19.84
N ILE A 6 -14.02 -16.42 -18.90
CA ILE A 6 -15.20 -17.30 -18.91
C ILE A 6 -16.00 -17.13 -17.61
N THR A 7 -17.23 -17.64 -17.55
CA THR A 7 -18.02 -17.66 -16.31
C THR A 7 -17.75 -18.94 -15.52
N GLN A 8 -18.08 -18.94 -14.22
CA GLN A 8 -18.00 -20.15 -13.39
C GLN A 8 -18.87 -21.27 -13.97
N GLU A 9 -20.07 -20.96 -14.47
CA GLU A 9 -20.97 -21.95 -15.06
C GLU A 9 -20.37 -22.60 -16.31
N THR A 10 -19.64 -21.83 -17.12
CA THR A 10 -18.95 -22.37 -18.30
C THR A 10 -17.81 -23.30 -17.90
N PHE A 11 -17.07 -22.95 -16.86
CA PHE A 11 -16.00 -23.81 -16.33
C PHE A 11 -16.56 -25.09 -15.71
N ASP A 12 -17.57 -24.98 -14.86
CA ASP A 12 -18.21 -26.12 -14.20
C ASP A 12 -18.89 -27.06 -15.21
N ALA A 13 -19.44 -26.52 -16.31
CA ALA A 13 -19.98 -27.33 -17.40
C ALA A 13 -18.89 -28.15 -18.10
N ALA A 14 -17.72 -27.58 -18.36
CA ALA A 14 -16.59 -28.31 -18.96
C ALA A 14 -16.06 -29.41 -18.03
N VAL A 15 -15.95 -29.15 -16.72
CA VAL A 15 -15.56 -30.17 -15.74
C VAL A 15 -16.59 -31.31 -15.72
N ARG A 16 -17.89 -30.98 -15.75
CA ARG A 16 -18.96 -31.97 -15.78
C ARG A 16 -18.96 -32.80 -17.06
N GLU A 17 -18.77 -32.16 -18.22
CA GLU A 17 -18.63 -32.83 -19.52
C GLU A 17 -17.43 -33.80 -19.50
N ASN A 18 -16.29 -33.38 -18.94
CA ASN A 18 -15.12 -34.23 -18.74
C ASN A 18 -15.43 -35.48 -17.88
N MET A 19 -16.24 -35.32 -16.83
CA MET A 19 -16.65 -36.43 -15.98
C MET A 19 -17.66 -37.35 -16.67
N GLU A 20 -18.69 -36.80 -17.33
CA GLU A 20 -19.82 -37.55 -17.89
C GLU A 20 -19.51 -38.19 -19.24
N GLU A 21 -18.77 -37.50 -20.12
CA GLU A 21 -18.49 -37.98 -21.48
C GLU A 21 -17.21 -38.82 -21.56
N PHE A 22 -16.25 -38.57 -20.66
CA PHE A 22 -14.94 -39.23 -20.68
C PHE A 22 -14.68 -40.13 -19.46
N ASP A 23 -15.67 -40.33 -18.58
CA ASP A 23 -15.59 -41.14 -17.35
C ASP A 23 -14.38 -40.77 -16.46
N MET A 24 -13.97 -39.50 -16.48
CA MET A 24 -12.85 -39.00 -15.67
C MET A 24 -13.23 -38.90 -14.19
N ASP A 25 -12.28 -39.20 -13.31
CA ASP A 25 -12.41 -38.90 -11.88
C ASP A 25 -12.52 -37.37 -11.65
N PRO A 26 -13.26 -36.88 -10.64
CA PRO A 26 -13.45 -35.44 -10.40
C PRO A 26 -12.15 -34.62 -10.38
N ASP A 27 -11.09 -35.13 -9.76
CA ASP A 27 -9.81 -34.42 -9.70
C ASP A 27 -9.09 -34.38 -11.06
N GLU A 28 -9.28 -35.41 -11.88
CA GLU A 28 -8.75 -35.49 -13.24
C GLU A 28 -9.49 -34.54 -14.17
N ALA A 29 -10.83 -34.58 -14.16
CA ALA A 29 -11.68 -33.70 -14.95
C ALA A 29 -11.39 -32.22 -14.68
N LEU A 30 -11.20 -31.86 -13.41
CA LEU A 30 -10.85 -30.50 -12.99
C LEU A 30 -9.48 -30.07 -13.53
N ARG A 31 -8.46 -30.93 -13.42
CA ARG A 31 -7.11 -30.62 -13.93
C ARG A 31 -7.13 -30.44 -15.46
N ASP A 32 -7.83 -31.34 -16.16
CA ASP A 32 -7.93 -31.29 -17.62
C ASP A 32 -8.64 -29.99 -18.08
N ALA A 33 -9.75 -29.61 -17.44
CA ALA A 33 -10.43 -28.35 -17.75
C ALA A 33 -9.55 -27.12 -17.50
N VAL A 34 -8.76 -27.11 -16.41
CA VAL A 34 -7.79 -26.03 -16.14
C VAL A 34 -6.76 -25.94 -17.25
N GLU A 35 -6.12 -27.05 -17.63
CA GLU A 35 -5.12 -27.09 -18.69
C GLU A 35 -5.71 -26.68 -20.05
N GLN A 36 -6.92 -27.13 -20.36
CA GLN A 36 -7.62 -26.81 -21.59
C GLN A 36 -7.90 -25.30 -21.72
N PHE A 37 -8.37 -24.65 -20.66
CA PHE A 37 -8.64 -23.21 -20.69
C PHE A 37 -7.35 -22.37 -20.64
N GLU A 38 -6.36 -22.77 -19.85
CA GLU A 38 -5.08 -22.07 -19.76
C GLU A 38 -4.30 -22.15 -21.09
N SER A 39 -4.33 -23.29 -21.79
CA SER A 39 -3.73 -23.44 -23.13
C SER A 39 -4.39 -22.56 -24.20
N GLN A 40 -5.69 -22.22 -24.02
CA GLN A 40 -6.41 -21.25 -24.85
C GLN A 40 -6.16 -19.79 -24.44
N GLY A 41 -5.32 -19.54 -23.43
CA GLY A 41 -5.03 -18.21 -22.91
C GLY A 41 -6.17 -17.58 -22.12
N VAL A 42 -7.07 -18.39 -21.55
CA VAL A 42 -8.13 -17.92 -20.65
C VAL A 42 -7.55 -17.61 -19.27
N ASP A 43 -7.98 -16.48 -18.69
CA ASP A 43 -7.66 -16.09 -17.33
C ASP A 43 -8.65 -16.70 -16.34
N LEU A 44 -8.18 -17.66 -15.54
CA LEU A 44 -8.97 -18.38 -14.54
C LEU A 44 -8.86 -17.77 -13.12
N SER A 45 -8.34 -16.55 -12.98
CA SER A 45 -8.16 -15.91 -11.66
C SER A 45 -9.46 -15.66 -10.89
N CYS A 46 -10.60 -15.56 -11.58
CA CYS A 46 -11.94 -15.40 -11.00
C CYS A 46 -12.72 -16.71 -10.86
N ILE A 47 -12.12 -17.85 -11.19
CA ILE A 47 -12.80 -19.14 -11.25
C ILE A 47 -12.41 -19.98 -10.03
N VAL A 48 -13.42 -20.50 -9.33
CA VAL A 48 -13.26 -21.47 -8.26
C VAL A 48 -12.86 -22.79 -8.90
N LYS A 49 -11.60 -23.20 -8.66
CA LYS A 49 -11.01 -24.43 -9.16
C LYS A 49 -11.25 -25.58 -8.17
N ALA A 50 -12.52 -25.88 -7.93
CA ALA A 50 -12.95 -26.97 -7.08
C ALA A 50 -14.17 -27.64 -7.73
N VAL A 51 -14.32 -28.94 -7.51
CA VAL A 51 -15.52 -29.65 -7.98
C VAL A 51 -16.69 -29.29 -7.05
N PRO A 52 -17.85 -28.89 -7.59
CA PRO A 52 -19.02 -28.57 -6.77
C PRO A 52 -19.41 -29.73 -5.83
N ALA A 53 -19.70 -29.42 -4.57
CA ALA A 53 -20.12 -30.41 -3.59
C ALA A 53 -21.63 -30.69 -3.72
N VAL A 54 -22.06 -31.91 -3.38
CA VAL A 54 -23.49 -32.27 -3.33
C VAL A 54 -24.16 -31.44 -2.24
N SER A 55 -25.20 -30.68 -2.59
CA SER A 55 -25.93 -29.88 -1.60
C SER A 55 -26.71 -30.78 -0.63
N SER A 56 -26.72 -30.45 0.65
CA SER A 56 -27.42 -31.20 1.70
C SER A 56 -28.92 -30.89 1.78
N VAL A 57 -29.47 -30.12 0.83
CA VAL A 57 -30.87 -29.68 0.84
C VAL A 57 -31.68 -30.61 -0.07
N GLU A 58 -32.71 -31.26 0.49
CA GLU A 58 -33.51 -32.36 -0.11
C GLU A 58 -34.31 -32.01 -1.40
N THR A 59 -34.05 -30.87 -2.04
CA THR A 59 -34.74 -30.43 -3.25
C THR A 59 -33.77 -30.36 -4.44
N GLN A 60 -33.73 -31.46 -5.20
CA GLN A 60 -33.00 -31.65 -6.47
C GLN A 60 -31.46 -31.59 -6.35
N GLU A 61 -30.80 -32.57 -6.96
CA GLU A 61 -29.35 -32.84 -6.92
C GLU A 61 -28.53 -31.74 -7.65
N GLU A 62 -28.63 -30.48 -7.23
CA GLU A 62 -27.76 -29.43 -7.71
C GLU A 62 -26.47 -29.43 -6.88
N GLN A 63 -25.38 -29.89 -7.49
CA GLN A 63 -24.04 -29.71 -6.94
C GLN A 63 -23.67 -28.23 -7.00
N THR A 64 -23.23 -27.65 -5.88
CA THR A 64 -22.89 -26.24 -5.78
C THR A 64 -21.59 -26.04 -4.99
N HIS A 65 -20.89 -24.94 -5.25
CA HIS A 65 -19.66 -24.60 -4.52
C HIS A 65 -19.96 -24.28 -3.05
N GLU A 66 -19.07 -24.67 -2.13
CA GLU A 66 -19.26 -24.47 -0.67
C GLU A 66 -19.54 -23.01 -0.30
N VAL A 67 -18.92 -22.04 -0.98
CA VAL A 67 -19.20 -20.60 -0.76
C VAL A 67 -20.66 -20.23 -1.08
N LEU A 68 -21.27 -20.88 -2.07
CA LEU A 68 -22.67 -20.67 -2.42
C LEU A 68 -23.60 -21.40 -1.45
N GLN A 69 -23.22 -22.59 -0.97
CA GLN A 69 -23.95 -23.28 0.09
C GLN A 69 -23.99 -22.46 1.40
N ALA A 70 -22.86 -21.86 1.77
CA ALA A 70 -22.78 -20.94 2.91
C ALA A 70 -23.65 -19.69 2.70
N LEU A 71 -23.67 -19.14 1.48
CA LEU A 71 -24.53 -18.00 1.13
C LEU A 71 -26.03 -18.37 1.18
N ASP A 72 -26.40 -19.54 0.69
CA ASP A 72 -27.79 -20.01 0.70
C ASP A 72 -28.28 -20.30 2.13
N SER A 73 -27.40 -20.82 3.00
CA SER A 73 -27.69 -20.95 4.44
C SER A 73 -28.02 -19.60 5.07
N LEU A 74 -27.25 -18.55 4.75
CA LEU A 74 -27.55 -17.18 5.20
C LEU A 74 -28.86 -16.62 4.63
N ARG A 75 -29.24 -16.98 3.40
CA ARG A 75 -30.51 -16.57 2.80
C ARG A 75 -31.70 -17.21 3.51
N ILE A 76 -31.60 -18.49 3.87
CA ILE A 76 -32.63 -19.21 4.63
C ILE A 76 -32.74 -18.62 6.04
N GLY A 77 -31.59 -18.38 6.69
CA GLY A 77 -31.54 -17.76 8.02
C GLY A 77 -32.03 -16.32 8.09
N LYS A 78 -32.22 -15.64 6.94
CA LYS A 78 -32.64 -14.23 6.87
C LYS A 78 -33.99 -13.97 7.55
N ASP A 79 -34.89 -14.95 7.58
CA ASP A 79 -36.22 -14.84 8.18
C ASP A 79 -36.27 -15.35 9.64
N SER A 80 -35.16 -15.84 10.18
CA SER A 80 -35.08 -16.25 11.59
C SER A 80 -35.15 -15.03 12.52
N ALA A 81 -35.76 -15.23 13.70
CA ALA A 81 -35.90 -14.19 14.72
C ALA A 81 -34.65 -14.07 15.62
N SER A 82 -33.74 -15.05 15.59
CA SER A 82 -32.56 -15.13 16.46
C SER A 82 -31.29 -14.83 15.69
N VAL A 83 -30.67 -13.68 15.94
CA VAL A 83 -29.39 -13.28 15.32
C VAL A 83 -28.27 -14.28 15.67
N MET A 84 -28.32 -14.86 16.87
CA MET A 84 -27.34 -15.84 17.34
C MET A 84 -27.35 -17.15 16.53
N GLU A 85 -28.52 -17.61 16.05
CA GLU A 85 -28.62 -18.86 15.27
C GLU A 85 -27.91 -18.76 13.92
N VAL A 86 -27.80 -17.56 13.36
CA VAL A 86 -27.19 -17.30 12.03
C VAL A 86 -25.72 -16.85 12.16
N THR A 87 -25.21 -16.68 13.40
CA THR A 87 -23.84 -16.21 13.64
C THR A 87 -22.79 -17.26 13.25
N ASP A 88 -23.13 -18.55 13.28
CA ASP A 88 -22.20 -19.58 12.82
C ASP A 88 -22.20 -19.72 11.30
N ASP A 89 -23.36 -19.54 10.65
CA ASP A 89 -23.47 -19.48 9.18
C ASP A 89 -22.63 -18.33 8.60
N ILE A 90 -22.62 -17.16 9.26
CA ILE A 90 -21.83 -16.02 8.77
C ILE A 90 -20.32 -16.22 8.95
N LYS A 91 -19.90 -16.95 10.00
CA LYS A 91 -18.50 -17.36 10.16
C LYS A 91 -18.10 -18.35 9.06
N CYS A 92 -18.94 -19.34 8.78
CA CYS A 92 -18.72 -20.29 7.68
C CYS A 92 -18.58 -19.55 6.34
N PHE A 93 -19.47 -18.60 6.03
CA PHE A 93 -19.36 -17.77 4.83
C PHE A 93 -18.06 -16.95 4.80
N THR A 94 -17.64 -16.41 5.94
CA THR A 94 -16.38 -15.66 6.07
C THR A 94 -15.17 -16.53 5.76
N GLU A 95 -15.14 -17.77 6.28
CA GLU A 95 -14.08 -18.74 6.01
C GLU A 95 -14.00 -19.08 4.52
N GLN A 96 -15.15 -19.31 3.88
CA GLN A 96 -15.23 -19.58 2.45
C GLN A 96 -14.72 -18.40 1.60
N CYS A 97 -15.08 -17.16 1.96
CA CYS A 97 -14.55 -15.96 1.31
C CYS A 97 -13.04 -15.75 1.54
N SER A 98 -12.49 -16.32 2.61
CA SER A 98 -11.07 -16.19 2.96
C SER A 98 -10.17 -17.16 2.19
N LEU A 99 -10.73 -18.15 1.48
CA LEU A 99 -9.98 -19.11 0.67
C LEU A 99 -9.29 -18.47 -0.55
N GLY A 100 -9.90 -17.43 -1.14
CA GLY A 100 -9.31 -16.77 -2.30
C GLY A 100 -10.25 -15.80 -3.01
N PHE A 101 -9.68 -15.06 -3.96
CA PHE A 101 -10.43 -14.06 -4.74
C PHE A 101 -11.57 -14.68 -5.57
N ALA A 102 -11.37 -15.90 -6.10
CA ALA A 102 -12.38 -16.58 -6.90
C ALA A 102 -13.68 -16.86 -6.12
N GLN A 103 -13.58 -17.30 -4.86
CA GLN A 103 -14.74 -17.55 -3.99
C GLN A 103 -15.50 -16.25 -3.73
N ARG A 104 -14.79 -15.17 -3.42
CA ARG A 104 -15.38 -13.85 -3.20
C ARG A 104 -16.06 -13.31 -4.45
N TYR A 105 -15.43 -13.50 -5.61
CA TYR A 105 -15.98 -13.10 -6.89
C TYR A 105 -17.25 -13.89 -7.23
N LEU A 106 -17.23 -15.21 -7.05
CA LEU A 106 -18.40 -16.06 -7.28
C LEU A 106 -19.55 -15.68 -6.34
N ALA A 107 -19.29 -15.47 -5.04
CA ALA A 107 -20.28 -15.02 -4.08
C ALA A 107 -20.88 -13.66 -4.47
N ALA A 108 -20.03 -12.71 -4.89
CA ALA A 108 -20.47 -11.40 -5.34
C ALA A 108 -21.38 -11.46 -6.58
N GLN A 109 -21.07 -12.33 -7.56
CA GLN A 109 -21.90 -12.57 -8.74
C GLN A 109 -23.28 -13.17 -8.41
N LYS A 110 -23.43 -13.76 -7.22
CA LYS A 110 -24.68 -14.31 -6.70
C LYS A 110 -25.26 -13.44 -5.58
N ASP A 111 -25.11 -12.11 -5.65
CA ASP A 111 -25.75 -11.16 -4.72
C ASP A 111 -25.41 -11.39 -3.24
N ALA A 112 -24.17 -11.79 -2.91
CA ALA A 112 -23.75 -11.92 -1.52
C ALA A 112 -23.78 -10.59 -0.76
N TYR A 113 -23.40 -9.48 -1.40
CA TYR A 113 -23.26 -8.20 -0.71
C TYR A 113 -24.56 -7.70 -0.06
N PRO A 114 -25.72 -7.65 -0.75
CA PRO A 114 -26.99 -7.27 -0.12
C PRO A 114 -27.39 -8.19 1.05
N VAL A 115 -27.06 -9.48 0.98
CA VAL A 115 -27.35 -10.44 2.06
C VAL A 115 -26.50 -10.11 3.29
N ILE A 116 -25.20 -9.95 3.12
CA ILE A 116 -24.26 -9.62 4.21
C ILE A 116 -24.57 -8.25 4.80
N LEU A 117 -24.85 -7.23 3.99
CA LEU A 117 -25.21 -5.90 4.48
C LEU A 117 -26.53 -5.93 5.25
N SER A 118 -27.53 -6.70 4.80
CA SER A 118 -28.78 -6.88 5.54
C SER A 118 -28.54 -7.50 6.92
N TYR A 119 -27.62 -8.46 7.02
CA TYR A 119 -27.28 -9.08 8.30
C TYR A 119 -26.51 -8.11 9.20
N CYS A 120 -25.51 -7.41 8.65
CA CYS A 120 -24.80 -6.32 9.32
C CYS A 120 -25.74 -5.32 10.00
N LYS A 121 -26.79 -4.89 9.28
CA LYS A 121 -27.80 -3.94 9.79
C LYS A 121 -28.71 -4.52 10.88
N LYS A 122 -29.01 -5.82 10.85
CA LYS A 122 -29.83 -6.49 11.88
C LYS A 122 -29.04 -6.71 13.17
N SER A 123 -27.73 -6.92 13.06
CA SER A 123 -26.86 -7.24 14.19
C SER A 123 -26.34 -6.02 14.96
N VAL A 124 -26.72 -4.79 14.58
CA VAL A 124 -26.13 -3.53 15.08
C VAL A 124 -26.18 -3.38 16.60
N ASP A 125 -27.15 -3.98 17.28
CA ASP A 125 -27.31 -3.89 18.74
C ASP A 125 -26.59 -5.00 19.52
N GLU A 126 -26.06 -6.02 18.83
CA GLU A 126 -25.38 -7.16 19.44
C GLU A 126 -23.91 -7.21 19.02
N GLN A 127 -23.00 -6.89 19.96
CA GLN A 127 -21.57 -6.72 19.69
C GLN A 127 -20.92 -7.92 18.98
N GLU A 128 -21.17 -9.14 19.45
CA GLU A 128 -20.59 -10.35 18.84
C GLU A 128 -21.11 -10.60 17.42
N ALA A 129 -22.41 -10.38 17.21
CA ALA A 129 -23.05 -10.59 15.93
C ALA A 129 -22.63 -9.54 14.90
N VAL A 130 -22.55 -8.25 15.26
CA VAL A 130 -22.07 -7.21 14.34
C VAL A 130 -20.60 -7.42 14.01
N LEU A 131 -19.79 -7.88 14.97
CA LEU A 131 -18.38 -8.22 14.70
C LEU A 131 -18.26 -9.36 13.69
N ALA A 132 -19.04 -10.43 13.83
CA ALA A 132 -19.06 -11.52 12.87
C ALA A 132 -19.52 -11.05 11.49
N ALA A 133 -20.56 -10.21 11.44
CA ALA A 133 -21.06 -9.62 10.21
C ALA A 133 -20.05 -8.71 9.50
N LEU A 134 -19.36 -7.85 10.25
CA LEU A 134 -18.30 -7.00 9.72
C LEU A 134 -17.14 -7.83 9.16
N LYS A 135 -16.76 -8.94 9.81
CA LYS A 135 -15.72 -9.84 9.29
C LYS A 135 -16.13 -10.47 7.95
N ALA A 136 -17.39 -10.86 7.80
CA ALA A 136 -17.91 -11.32 6.51
C ALA A 136 -17.89 -10.23 5.44
N LEU A 137 -18.25 -8.99 5.81
CA LEU A 137 -18.21 -7.84 4.90
C LEU A 137 -16.77 -7.53 4.45
N VAL A 138 -15.82 -7.51 5.39
CA VAL A 138 -14.37 -7.38 5.13
C VAL A 138 -13.90 -8.49 4.19
N ALA A 139 -14.23 -9.75 4.49
CA ALA A 139 -13.83 -10.87 3.67
C ALA A 139 -14.39 -10.75 2.24
N LEU A 140 -15.67 -10.42 2.07
CA LEU A 140 -16.30 -10.30 0.75
C LEU A 140 -15.74 -9.13 -0.08
N THR A 141 -15.45 -7.99 0.55
CA THR A 141 -15.04 -6.75 -0.12
C THR A 141 -13.54 -6.68 -0.41
N ASP A 142 -12.73 -7.59 0.13
CA ASP A 142 -11.28 -7.65 -0.12
C ASP A 142 -10.94 -7.91 -1.60
N GLY A 143 -10.43 -6.86 -2.26
CA GLY A 143 -10.16 -6.84 -3.69
C GLY A 143 -11.38 -6.53 -4.57
N GLN A 144 -12.53 -6.23 -3.97
CA GLN A 144 -13.78 -5.91 -4.66
C GLN A 144 -14.42 -4.62 -4.10
N PRO A 145 -13.73 -3.47 -4.16
CA PRO A 145 -14.20 -2.23 -3.57
C PRO A 145 -15.50 -1.69 -4.19
N ASP A 146 -15.81 -2.08 -5.43
CA ASP A 146 -17.03 -1.69 -6.16
C ASP A 146 -18.32 -2.25 -5.54
N LEU A 147 -18.22 -3.23 -4.63
CA LEU A 147 -19.39 -3.76 -3.91
C LEU A 147 -19.96 -2.77 -2.90
N LEU A 148 -19.14 -1.86 -2.37
CA LEU A 148 -19.57 -0.94 -1.33
C LEU A 148 -20.45 0.16 -1.92
N ASP A 149 -21.76 0.07 -1.64
CA ASP A 149 -22.75 1.09 -2.01
C ASP A 149 -22.92 2.17 -0.93
N ALA A 150 -23.74 3.18 -1.22
CA ALA A 150 -24.01 4.28 -0.29
C ALA A 150 -24.61 3.82 1.05
N GLU A 151 -25.40 2.75 1.05
CA GLU A 151 -25.97 2.18 2.27
C GLU A 151 -24.89 1.52 3.14
N GLY A 152 -23.95 0.80 2.52
CA GLY A 152 -22.79 0.22 3.19
C GLY A 152 -21.84 1.29 3.73
N GLN A 153 -21.60 2.36 2.96
CA GLN A 153 -20.81 3.50 3.42
C GLN A 153 -21.40 4.12 4.68
N GLN A 154 -22.72 4.40 4.69
CA GLN A 154 -23.40 4.95 5.85
C GLN A 154 -23.35 3.99 7.04
N PHE A 155 -23.58 2.70 6.80
CA PHE A 155 -23.48 1.67 7.84
C PHE A 155 -22.09 1.66 8.52
N LEU A 156 -21.01 1.70 7.74
CA LEU A 156 -19.64 1.73 8.30
C LEU A 156 -19.40 2.98 9.17
N LEU A 157 -19.89 4.14 8.75
CA LEU A 157 -19.81 5.38 9.52
C LEU A 157 -20.61 5.30 10.83
N ASP A 158 -21.82 4.72 10.78
CA ASP A 158 -22.68 4.56 11.95
C ASP A 158 -22.07 3.58 12.96
N ILE A 159 -21.50 2.47 12.51
CA ILE A 159 -20.81 1.50 13.36
C ILE A 159 -19.57 2.11 14.00
N LEU A 160 -18.73 2.81 13.22
CA LEU A 160 -17.55 3.50 13.76
C LEU A 160 -17.94 4.53 14.81
N ASN A 161 -19.09 5.19 14.66
CA ASN A 161 -19.61 6.12 15.66
C ASN A 161 -20.20 5.44 16.90
N LYS A 162 -20.94 4.33 16.72
CA LYS A 162 -21.63 3.64 17.82
C LYS A 162 -20.65 2.87 18.70
N TYR A 163 -19.70 2.16 18.08
CA TYR A 163 -18.77 1.26 18.75
C TYR A 163 -17.37 1.86 18.93
N GLN A 164 -17.26 3.19 19.08
CA GLN A 164 -15.97 3.88 19.26
C GLN A 164 -15.11 3.31 20.39
N ALA A 165 -15.74 2.83 21.47
CA ALA A 165 -15.05 2.26 22.62
C ALA A 165 -14.69 0.77 22.50
N ASP A 166 -15.25 0.05 21.52
CA ASP A 166 -14.95 -1.36 21.34
C ASP A 166 -13.84 -1.55 20.30
N PHE A 167 -12.66 -1.99 20.74
CA PHE A 167 -11.50 -2.10 19.86
C PHE A 167 -11.70 -3.15 18.76
N SER A 168 -12.48 -4.22 19.01
CA SER A 168 -12.65 -5.33 18.06
C SER A 168 -13.58 -4.94 16.92
N VAL A 169 -14.72 -4.32 17.25
CA VAL A 169 -15.67 -3.79 16.25
C VAL A 169 -15.07 -2.61 15.51
N ALA A 170 -14.39 -1.69 16.20
CA ALA A 170 -13.69 -0.59 15.57
C ALA A 170 -12.63 -1.09 14.58
N HIS A 171 -11.80 -2.06 14.98
CA HIS A 171 -10.81 -2.65 14.09
C HIS A 171 -11.43 -3.25 12.82
N ALA A 172 -12.50 -4.06 12.96
CA ALA A 172 -13.18 -4.68 11.83
C ALA A 172 -13.80 -3.64 10.88
N ALA A 173 -14.45 -2.60 11.43
CA ALA A 173 -15.05 -1.53 10.63
C ALA A 173 -13.99 -0.68 9.90
N ILE A 174 -12.87 -0.37 10.56
CA ILE A 174 -11.73 0.35 9.93
C ILE A 174 -11.12 -0.50 8.81
N CYS A 175 -11.01 -1.81 9.00
CA CYS A 175 -10.52 -2.73 7.96
C CYS A 175 -11.41 -2.70 6.72
N ALA A 176 -12.74 -2.75 6.90
CA ALA A 176 -13.70 -2.63 5.80
C ALA A 176 -13.56 -1.29 5.07
N VAL A 177 -13.46 -0.18 5.81
CA VAL A 177 -13.20 1.16 5.25
C VAL A 177 -11.92 1.17 4.41
N ARG A 178 -10.81 0.65 4.95
CA ARG A 178 -9.51 0.65 4.26
C ARG A 178 -9.56 -0.16 2.96
N GLN A 179 -10.12 -1.37 3.01
CA GLN A 179 -10.17 -2.26 1.84
C GLN A 179 -11.07 -1.70 0.74
N CYS A 180 -12.25 -1.19 1.10
CA CYS A 180 -13.17 -0.59 0.14
C CYS A 180 -12.64 0.72 -0.48
N CYS A 181 -11.66 1.37 0.16
CA CYS A 181 -11.01 2.57 -0.35
C CYS A 181 -9.74 2.31 -1.16
N LEU A 182 -9.18 1.10 -1.12
CA LEU A 182 -7.95 0.79 -1.83
C LEU A 182 -8.23 0.71 -3.35
N LYS A 183 -7.46 1.44 -4.17
CA LYS A 183 -7.68 1.56 -5.63
C LYS A 183 -9.09 2.01 -6.02
N HIS A 184 -9.80 2.72 -5.15
CA HIS A 184 -11.16 3.16 -5.40
C HIS A 184 -11.39 4.60 -4.91
N GLU A 185 -11.28 5.56 -5.82
CA GLU A 185 -11.32 6.99 -5.48
C GLU A 185 -12.69 7.46 -5.00
N GLN A 186 -13.78 7.00 -5.63
CA GLN A 186 -15.12 7.48 -5.27
C GLN A 186 -15.49 7.11 -3.82
N ASN A 187 -15.28 5.85 -3.42
CA ASN A 187 -15.41 5.41 -2.02
C ASN A 187 -14.61 6.27 -1.03
N ARG A 188 -13.36 6.65 -1.35
CA ARG A 188 -12.59 7.57 -0.50
C ARG A 188 -13.31 8.90 -0.35
N GLN A 189 -13.72 9.51 -1.46
CA GLN A 189 -14.40 10.81 -1.43
C GLN A 189 -15.71 10.76 -0.66
N ASP A 190 -16.54 9.74 -0.88
CA ASP A 190 -17.85 9.61 -0.24
C ASP A 190 -17.70 9.39 1.28
N LEU A 191 -16.77 8.52 1.71
CA LEU A 191 -16.50 8.28 3.12
C LEU A 191 -15.86 9.51 3.80
N VAL A 192 -14.97 10.23 3.12
CA VAL A 192 -14.41 11.50 3.64
C VAL A 192 -15.51 12.54 3.81
N LYS A 193 -16.38 12.69 2.81
CA LYS A 193 -17.56 13.57 2.88
C LYS A 193 -18.53 13.17 4.00
N GLY A 194 -18.64 11.87 4.28
CA GLY A 194 -19.42 11.32 5.39
C GLY A 194 -18.77 11.45 6.77
N GLY A 195 -17.53 11.95 6.86
CA GLY A 195 -16.85 12.18 8.15
C GLY A 195 -16.02 11.01 8.66
N VAL A 196 -15.46 10.17 7.79
CA VAL A 196 -14.62 9.04 8.21
C VAL A 196 -13.29 9.49 8.86
N LEU A 197 -12.69 10.60 8.41
CA LEU A 197 -11.38 11.07 8.89
C LEU A 197 -11.32 11.38 10.40
N PRO A 198 -12.28 12.11 11.01
CA PRO A 198 -12.29 12.30 12.46
C PRO A 198 -12.52 10.99 13.21
N LEU A 199 -13.25 10.03 12.65
CA LEU A 199 -13.44 8.70 13.26
C LEU A 199 -12.13 7.91 13.27
N LEU A 200 -11.39 7.88 12.15
CA LEU A 200 -10.10 7.19 12.06
C LEU A 200 -9.05 7.79 13.00
N THR A 201 -8.93 9.12 13.03
CA THR A 201 -8.00 9.81 13.93
C THR A 201 -8.39 9.63 15.40
N ASN A 202 -9.69 9.67 15.72
CA ASN A 202 -10.16 9.38 17.08
C ASN A 202 -9.89 7.93 17.47
N SER A 203 -10.04 6.95 16.57
CA SER A 203 -9.71 5.54 16.84
C SER A 203 -8.24 5.33 17.21
N VAL A 204 -7.30 6.00 16.52
CA VAL A 204 -5.87 5.97 16.92
C VAL A 204 -5.67 6.54 18.32
N LYS A 205 -6.36 7.64 18.64
CA LYS A 205 -6.23 8.33 19.92
C LYS A 205 -6.86 7.55 21.08
N GLN A 206 -8.07 7.03 20.87
CA GLN A 206 -8.87 6.34 21.88
C GLN A 206 -8.30 4.96 22.22
N HIS A 207 -7.80 4.25 21.19
CA HIS A 207 -7.21 2.93 21.33
C HIS A 207 -5.68 2.99 21.27
N SER A 208 -5.07 4.04 21.84
CA SER A 208 -3.64 4.32 21.71
C SER A 208 -2.74 3.18 22.21
N GLU A 209 -3.22 2.34 23.11
CA GLU A 209 -2.49 1.17 23.63
C GLU A 209 -2.72 -0.12 22.80
N CYS A 210 -3.75 -0.14 21.94
CA CYS A 210 -4.08 -1.30 21.11
C CYS A 210 -3.32 -1.25 19.78
N ALA A 211 -2.26 -2.06 19.66
CA ALA A 211 -1.42 -2.10 18.47
C ALA A 211 -2.19 -2.39 17.18
N GLU A 212 -3.17 -3.30 17.22
CA GLU A 212 -3.97 -3.68 16.05
C GLU A 212 -4.79 -2.50 15.52
N VAL A 213 -5.53 -1.80 16.40
CA VAL A 213 -6.33 -0.63 16.01
C VAL A 213 -5.44 0.52 15.54
N VAL A 214 -4.35 0.82 16.26
CA VAL A 214 -3.44 1.91 15.87
C VAL A 214 -2.87 1.67 14.48
N LYS A 215 -2.40 0.44 14.21
CA LYS A 215 -1.87 0.08 12.89
C LYS A 215 -2.95 0.18 11.81
N GLU A 216 -4.10 -0.43 12.02
CA GLU A 216 -5.17 -0.50 11.02
C GLU A 216 -5.76 0.89 10.71
N ALA A 217 -5.98 1.72 11.74
CA ALA A 217 -6.46 3.10 11.60
C ALA A 217 -5.44 4.00 10.90
N SER A 218 -4.14 3.84 11.20
CA SER A 218 -3.07 4.58 10.52
C SER A 218 -2.96 4.17 9.05
N ALA A 219 -3.12 2.88 8.76
CA ALA A 219 -3.17 2.36 7.39
C ALA A 219 -4.40 2.88 6.63
N ALA A 220 -5.57 2.96 7.28
CA ALA A 220 -6.77 3.53 6.70
C ALA A 220 -6.59 5.02 6.39
N LEU A 221 -6.06 5.82 7.33
CA LEU A 221 -5.72 7.23 7.11
C LEU A 221 -4.77 7.40 5.91
N ARG A 222 -3.77 6.52 5.81
CA ARG A 222 -2.82 6.51 4.70
C ARG A 222 -3.50 6.19 3.36
N VAL A 223 -4.44 5.23 3.31
CA VAL A 223 -5.19 4.91 2.09
C VAL A 223 -6.07 6.08 1.65
N MET A 224 -6.60 6.89 2.57
CA MET A 224 -7.36 8.10 2.20
C MET A 224 -6.51 9.10 1.40
N THR A 225 -5.18 9.03 1.47
CA THR A 225 -4.28 9.94 0.75
C THR A 225 -3.64 9.28 -0.49
N PHE A 226 -4.23 8.23 -1.06
CA PHE A 226 -3.70 7.55 -2.23
C PHE A 226 -4.24 8.11 -3.55
N ASP A 227 -3.40 8.05 -4.57
CA ASP A 227 -3.73 8.33 -5.97
C ASP A 227 -3.46 7.06 -6.78
N ASP A 228 -4.25 6.02 -6.52
CA ASP A 228 -4.01 4.64 -6.96
C ASP A 228 -5.18 4.02 -7.76
N ASP A 229 -6.21 4.81 -8.05
CA ASP A 229 -7.34 4.39 -8.88
C ASP A 229 -7.11 4.84 -10.33
N VAL A 230 -6.74 3.89 -11.19
CA VAL A 230 -6.45 4.14 -12.60
C VAL A 230 -7.67 4.53 -13.43
N ARG A 231 -8.89 4.40 -12.88
CA ARG A 231 -10.15 4.72 -13.57
C ARG A 231 -10.46 6.22 -13.54
N VAL A 232 -9.84 6.95 -12.61
CA VAL A 232 -9.96 8.41 -12.50
C VAL A 232 -8.67 9.10 -12.91
N THR A 233 -8.79 10.31 -13.43
CA THR A 233 -7.64 11.11 -13.88
C THR A 233 -6.98 11.89 -12.75
N PHE A 234 -7.76 12.27 -11.74
CA PHE A 234 -7.30 13.04 -10.59
C PHE A 234 -8.05 12.58 -9.34
N GLY A 235 -7.32 12.33 -8.25
CA GLY A 235 -7.89 12.10 -6.92
C GLY A 235 -7.76 13.30 -5.98
N HIS A 236 -8.34 13.17 -4.78
CA HIS A 236 -8.29 14.18 -3.71
C HIS A 236 -7.21 13.91 -2.65
N ALA A 237 -6.19 13.09 -2.97
CA ALA A 237 -5.13 12.67 -2.06
C ALA A 237 -4.48 13.81 -1.26
N HIS A 238 -4.14 14.92 -1.93
CA HIS A 238 -3.54 16.09 -1.27
C HIS A 238 -4.52 16.83 -0.35
N GLU A 239 -5.80 16.90 -0.74
CA GLU A 239 -6.83 17.55 0.08
C GLU A 239 -7.12 16.72 1.33
N HIS A 240 -7.25 15.40 1.19
CA HIS A 240 -7.43 14.50 2.33
C HIS A 240 -6.25 14.57 3.31
N ALA A 241 -5.01 14.62 2.79
CA ALA A 241 -3.83 14.80 3.65
C ALA A 241 -3.91 16.11 4.44
N LYS A 242 -4.33 17.23 3.82
CA LYS A 242 -4.53 18.50 4.53
C LYS A 242 -5.63 18.41 5.59
N MET A 243 -6.78 17.80 5.29
CA MET A 243 -7.88 17.65 6.24
C MET A 243 -7.43 16.84 7.46
N ILE A 244 -6.73 15.73 7.25
CA ILE A 244 -6.16 14.90 8.33
C ILE A 244 -5.24 15.74 9.23
N VAL A 245 -4.37 16.57 8.65
CA VAL A 245 -3.41 17.38 9.42
C VAL A 245 -4.10 18.56 10.12
N LEU A 246 -4.82 19.39 9.37
CA LEU A 246 -5.33 20.69 9.81
C LEU A 246 -6.62 20.59 10.64
N GLU A 247 -7.53 19.69 10.26
CA GLU A 247 -8.85 19.60 10.88
C GLU A 247 -8.91 18.52 11.97
N HIS A 248 -8.03 17.52 11.89
CA HIS A 248 -8.07 16.34 12.77
C HIS A 248 -6.78 16.07 13.56
N ASN A 249 -5.82 17.01 13.56
CA ASN A 249 -4.57 16.92 14.31
C ASN A 249 -3.78 15.62 14.06
N GLY A 250 -3.87 15.07 12.83
CA GLY A 250 -3.35 13.75 12.51
C GLY A 250 -1.86 13.58 12.84
N LEU A 251 -1.02 14.59 12.56
CA LEU A 251 0.42 14.51 12.86
C LEU A 251 0.69 14.28 14.35
N LYS A 252 0.04 15.05 15.23
CA LYS A 252 0.22 14.95 16.67
C LYS A 252 -0.23 13.57 17.17
N ILE A 253 -1.41 13.13 16.74
CA ILE A 253 -1.99 11.83 17.14
C ILE A 253 -1.07 10.68 16.72
N LEU A 254 -0.60 10.67 15.47
CA LEU A 254 0.28 9.60 14.97
C LEU A 254 1.64 9.58 15.69
N ILE A 255 2.22 10.75 16.00
CA ILE A 255 3.49 10.83 16.73
C ILE A 255 3.34 10.41 18.20
N GLU A 256 2.23 10.78 18.85
CA GLU A 256 1.91 10.32 20.21
C GLU A 256 1.71 8.80 20.25
N ALA A 257 0.99 8.24 19.28
CA ALA A 257 0.83 6.79 19.13
C ALA A 257 2.18 6.08 18.92
N ALA A 258 3.08 6.66 18.11
CA ALA A 258 4.41 6.09 17.90
C ALA A 258 5.25 6.05 19.18
N LYS A 259 5.14 7.08 20.03
CA LYS A 259 5.81 7.13 21.33
C LYS A 259 5.25 6.07 22.29
N ALA A 260 3.96 5.74 22.20
CA ALA A 260 3.33 4.69 23.00
C ALA A 260 3.71 3.26 22.55
N HIS A 261 4.16 3.09 21.30
CA HIS A 261 4.47 1.80 20.68
C HIS A 261 5.95 1.66 20.29
N ILE A 262 6.87 2.19 21.10
CA ILE A 262 8.31 2.25 20.75
C ILE A 262 8.95 0.87 20.50
N ASP A 263 8.39 -0.19 21.09
CA ASP A 263 8.87 -1.56 20.93
C ASP A 263 8.14 -2.35 19.83
N ASN A 264 7.10 -1.77 19.21
CA ASN A 264 6.29 -2.45 18.19
C ASN A 264 6.67 -2.01 16.77
N ILE A 265 7.61 -2.74 16.18
CA ILE A 265 8.14 -2.53 14.83
C ILE A 265 7.03 -2.41 13.77
N SER A 266 6.00 -3.26 13.86
CA SER A 266 4.94 -3.28 12.84
C SER A 266 4.08 -2.02 12.89
N VAL A 267 3.74 -1.56 14.09
CA VAL A 267 3.01 -0.31 14.32
C VAL A 267 3.87 0.89 13.90
N LEU A 268 5.14 0.93 14.33
CA LEU A 268 6.05 2.02 13.98
C LEU A 268 6.28 2.14 12.47
N SER A 269 6.39 1.01 11.77
CA SER A 269 6.53 0.99 10.31
C SER A 269 5.33 1.64 9.62
N GLU A 270 4.12 1.32 10.06
CA GLU A 270 2.90 1.89 9.51
C GLU A 270 2.74 3.38 9.88
N LEU A 271 3.07 3.77 11.11
CA LEU A 271 3.04 5.17 11.56
C LEU A 271 4.03 6.03 10.77
N CYS A 272 5.25 5.56 10.54
CA CYS A 272 6.21 6.25 9.67
C CYS A 272 5.71 6.36 8.23
N ALA A 273 5.08 5.29 7.71
CA ALA A 273 4.49 5.32 6.37
C ALA A 273 3.34 6.36 6.29
N ALA A 274 2.46 6.42 7.28
CA ALA A 274 1.38 7.39 7.35
C ALA A 274 1.92 8.83 7.44
N LEU A 275 2.86 9.10 8.35
CA LEU A 275 3.51 10.42 8.47
C LEU A 275 4.17 10.86 7.16
N SER A 276 4.81 9.95 6.43
CA SER A 276 5.42 10.26 5.13
C SER A 276 4.40 10.74 4.09
N ARG A 277 3.15 10.25 4.16
CA ARG A 277 2.06 10.68 3.26
C ARG A 277 1.38 11.96 3.69
N LEU A 278 1.53 12.36 4.95
CA LEU A 278 1.01 13.63 5.46
C LEU A 278 2.01 14.78 5.28
N ALA A 279 3.28 14.50 5.02
CA ALA A 279 4.34 15.49 4.77
C ALA A 279 4.26 16.11 3.35
N VAL A 280 3.09 16.62 2.96
CA VAL A 280 2.80 17.15 1.60
C VAL A 280 3.03 18.66 1.45
N ARG A 281 3.37 19.35 2.54
CA ARG A 281 3.63 20.80 2.59
C ARG A 281 4.83 21.10 3.48
N ASN A 282 5.53 22.19 3.17
CA ASN A 282 6.70 22.62 3.96
C ASN A 282 6.35 22.86 5.43
N GLU A 283 5.17 23.44 5.71
CA GLU A 283 4.66 23.63 7.07
C GLU A 283 4.48 22.29 7.79
N PHE A 284 3.88 21.29 7.15
CA PHE A 284 3.63 19.98 7.76
C PHE A 284 4.93 19.22 8.05
N CYS A 285 5.94 19.37 7.20
CA CYS A 285 7.28 18.83 7.47
C CYS A 285 7.90 19.44 8.72
N GLN A 286 7.73 20.77 8.91
CA GLN A 286 8.20 21.46 10.10
C GLN A 286 7.40 21.04 11.34
N ASP A 287 6.06 20.94 11.24
CA ASP A 287 5.20 20.48 12.33
C ASP A 287 5.58 19.08 12.83
N ILE A 288 5.92 18.15 11.92
CA ILE A 288 6.43 16.82 12.30
C ILE A 288 7.70 16.94 13.15
N CYS A 289 8.59 17.86 12.82
CA CYS A 289 9.81 18.09 13.60
C CYS A 289 9.48 18.69 14.97
N ASP A 290 8.61 19.71 15.01
CA ASP A 290 8.22 20.42 16.24
C ASP A 290 7.48 19.49 17.23
N LEU A 291 6.71 18.53 16.71
CA LEU A 291 6.04 17.48 17.49
C LEU A 291 6.99 16.36 17.99
N GLY A 292 8.27 16.41 17.59
CA GLY A 292 9.31 15.45 17.96
C GLY A 292 9.43 14.24 17.05
N GLY A 293 8.81 14.25 15.87
CA GLY A 293 8.86 13.16 14.89
C GLY A 293 10.26 12.93 14.32
N LEU A 294 11.05 13.97 14.09
CA LEU A 294 12.45 13.80 13.65
C LEU A 294 13.27 13.06 14.71
N LYS A 295 13.15 13.45 15.98
CA LYS A 295 13.85 12.78 17.09
C LYS A 295 13.48 11.30 17.16
N LEU A 296 12.19 10.98 17.05
CA LEU A 296 11.69 9.61 16.98
C LEU A 296 12.36 8.84 15.82
N MET A 297 12.35 9.38 14.60
CA MET A 297 12.95 8.73 13.44
C MET A 297 14.46 8.49 13.60
N MET A 298 15.20 9.43 14.21
CA MET A 298 16.61 9.23 14.53
C MET A 298 16.83 8.12 15.56
N THR A 299 16.01 8.07 16.62
CA THR A 299 16.05 6.98 17.61
C THR A 299 15.78 5.63 16.95
N LEU A 300 14.76 5.53 16.09
CA LEU A 300 14.45 4.29 15.37
C LEU A 300 15.58 3.83 14.45
N LEU A 301 16.27 4.75 13.76
CA LEU A 301 17.46 4.41 12.97
C LEU A 301 18.68 4.07 13.82
N ALA A 302 18.78 4.56 15.05
CA ALA A 302 19.91 4.25 15.93
C ALA A 302 19.73 2.90 16.63
N GLU A 303 18.51 2.59 17.07
CA GLU A 303 18.23 1.45 17.96
C GLU A 303 17.66 0.24 17.19
N CYS A 304 16.93 0.47 16.10
CA CYS A 304 16.21 -0.57 15.36
C CYS A 304 16.72 -0.75 13.92
N TYR A 305 17.99 -0.41 13.66
CA TYR A 305 18.58 -0.47 12.31
C TYR A 305 18.72 -1.88 11.75
N GLU A 306 18.57 -2.92 12.57
CA GLU A 306 18.63 -4.33 12.17
C GLU A 306 17.38 -4.77 11.39
N THR A 307 16.25 -4.06 11.52
CA THR A 307 14.99 -4.45 10.89
C THR A 307 14.76 -3.71 9.58
N ALA A 308 15.03 -4.38 8.45
CA ALA A 308 14.96 -3.79 7.11
C ALA A 308 13.61 -3.12 6.78
N GLU A 309 12.50 -3.73 7.20
CA GLU A 309 11.15 -3.19 6.95
C GLU A 309 10.96 -1.81 7.59
N LEU A 310 11.29 -1.70 8.89
CA LEU A 310 11.18 -0.46 9.64
C LEU A 310 12.16 0.58 9.10
N VAL A 311 13.43 0.21 8.89
CA VAL A 311 14.45 1.08 8.31
C VAL A 311 13.97 1.69 7.00
N ARG A 312 13.41 0.89 6.09
CA ARG A 312 12.84 1.37 4.83
C ARG A 312 11.78 2.45 5.07
N GLN A 313 10.86 2.24 6.00
CA GLN A 313 9.79 3.21 6.28
C GLN A 313 10.33 4.48 6.95
N VAL A 314 11.29 4.36 7.86
CA VAL A 314 11.92 5.52 8.51
C VAL A 314 12.70 6.36 7.49
N LEU A 315 13.48 5.73 6.60
CA LEU A 315 14.19 6.42 5.51
C LEU A 315 13.22 7.14 4.56
N ASN A 316 12.09 6.49 4.23
CA ASN A 316 11.04 7.13 3.42
C ASN A 316 10.40 8.33 4.14
N ALA A 317 10.16 8.23 5.45
CA ALA A 317 9.62 9.34 6.24
C ALA A 317 10.60 10.51 6.36
N LEU A 318 11.89 10.24 6.59
CA LEU A 318 12.95 11.24 6.60
C LEU A 318 13.06 11.96 5.26
N ARG A 319 13.03 11.21 4.15
CA ARG A 319 13.01 11.76 2.81
C ARG A 319 11.81 12.70 2.60
N ALA A 320 10.63 12.32 3.08
CA ALA A 320 9.41 13.10 2.93
C ALA A 320 9.48 14.43 3.70
N ILE A 321 9.87 14.39 4.99
CA ILE A 321 9.98 15.61 5.80
C ILE A 321 11.13 16.52 5.33
N ALA A 322 12.18 15.94 4.73
CA ALA A 322 13.26 16.67 4.08
C ALA A 322 12.81 17.40 2.79
N GLY A 323 11.51 17.39 2.45
CA GLY A 323 10.92 18.34 1.51
C GLY A 323 11.06 19.81 1.98
N ASN A 324 11.16 20.04 3.29
CA ASN A 324 11.45 21.35 3.89
C ASN A 324 12.97 21.56 4.05
N ASP A 325 13.48 22.71 3.61
CA ASP A 325 14.91 23.02 3.61
C ASP A 325 15.51 23.18 5.01
N ASP A 326 14.76 23.65 6.00
CA ASP A 326 15.22 23.75 7.40
C ASP A 326 15.26 22.34 8.03
N VAL A 327 14.29 21.48 7.67
CA VAL A 327 14.27 20.09 8.11
C VAL A 327 15.44 19.29 7.52
N LYS A 328 15.86 19.56 6.28
CA LYS A 328 17.09 18.95 5.72
C LYS A 328 18.29 19.22 6.62
N ASP A 329 18.46 20.48 7.02
CA ASP A 329 19.58 20.89 7.85
C ASP A 329 19.45 20.28 9.26
N ALA A 330 18.23 20.21 9.80
CA ALA A 330 17.96 19.54 11.07
C ALA A 330 18.32 18.04 11.05
N VAL A 331 17.98 17.32 9.98
CA VAL A 331 18.34 15.90 9.80
C VAL A 331 19.87 15.72 9.79
N VAL A 332 20.59 16.57 9.05
CA VAL A 332 22.05 16.51 8.97
C VAL A 332 22.69 16.87 10.33
N ASN A 333 22.24 17.95 10.97
CA ASN A 333 22.75 18.40 12.26
C ASN A 333 22.49 17.38 13.39
N ALA A 334 21.46 16.55 13.26
CA ALA A 334 21.15 15.45 14.19
C ALA A 334 22.00 14.18 13.94
N GLY A 335 22.96 14.21 13.02
CA GLY A 335 23.76 13.03 12.66
C GLY A 335 23.04 12.02 11.75
N GLY A 336 21.95 12.43 11.12
CA GLY A 336 21.11 11.54 10.31
C GLY A 336 21.84 10.93 9.12
N VAL A 337 22.81 11.63 8.52
CA VAL A 337 23.61 11.12 7.39
C VAL A 337 24.36 9.85 7.78
N GLN A 338 25.10 9.88 8.89
CA GLN A 338 25.83 8.72 9.40
C GLN A 338 24.89 7.53 9.65
N LEU A 339 23.72 7.76 10.28
CA LEU A 339 22.72 6.72 10.54
C LEU A 339 22.17 6.11 9.24
N ILE A 340 21.87 6.95 8.23
CA ILE A 340 21.41 6.47 6.92
C ILE A 340 22.47 5.60 6.26
N VAL A 341 23.74 6.00 6.29
CA VAL A 341 24.85 5.23 5.70
C VAL A 341 25.05 3.90 6.44
N ILE A 342 25.00 3.88 7.77
CA ILE A 342 25.06 2.65 8.57
C ILE A 342 23.93 1.71 8.16
N ALA A 343 22.69 2.20 8.09
CA ALA A 343 21.53 1.41 7.71
C ALA A 343 21.64 0.84 6.28
N MET A 344 22.10 1.65 5.31
CA MET A 344 22.37 1.19 3.94
C MET A 344 23.43 0.10 3.90
N ASN A 345 24.55 0.28 4.60
CA ASN A 345 25.63 -0.71 4.62
C ASN A 345 25.19 -2.01 5.29
N ARG A 346 24.39 -1.93 6.35
CA ARG A 346 23.83 -3.10 7.03
C ARG A 346 22.92 -3.91 6.11
N HIS A 347 22.08 -3.22 5.34
CA HIS A 347 21.08 -3.81 4.46
C HIS A 347 21.45 -3.72 2.98
N MET A 348 22.75 -3.80 2.67
CA MET A 348 23.25 -3.62 1.29
C MET A 348 22.65 -4.63 0.29
N THR A 349 22.19 -5.79 0.74
CA THR A 349 21.52 -6.81 -0.07
C THR A 349 20.01 -6.58 -0.22
N ASN A 350 19.43 -5.58 0.46
CA ASN A 350 18.03 -5.22 0.35
C ASN A 350 17.87 -3.98 -0.54
N SER A 351 17.40 -4.20 -1.77
CA SER A 351 17.25 -3.13 -2.77
C SER A 351 16.32 -2.00 -2.30
N ALA A 352 15.28 -2.30 -1.53
CA ALA A 352 14.33 -1.30 -1.06
C ALA A 352 14.93 -0.37 0.00
N VAL A 353 15.80 -0.88 0.89
CA VAL A 353 16.52 -0.03 1.85
C VAL A 353 17.54 0.85 1.12
N CYS A 354 18.31 0.27 0.21
CA CYS A 354 19.26 1.01 -0.62
C CYS A 354 18.59 2.11 -1.46
N GLU A 355 17.43 1.82 -2.04
CA GLU A 355 16.62 2.80 -2.77
C GLU A 355 16.24 3.98 -1.87
N GLN A 356 15.63 3.71 -0.70
CA GLN A 356 15.20 4.78 0.20
C GLN A 356 16.38 5.54 0.81
N GLY A 357 17.50 4.87 1.09
CA GLY A 357 18.73 5.50 1.59
C GLY A 357 19.31 6.47 0.56
N CYS A 358 19.51 6.04 -0.68
CA CYS A 358 19.94 6.89 -1.78
C CYS A 358 18.96 8.07 -2.00
N ALA A 359 17.65 7.80 -1.96
CA ALA A 359 16.63 8.82 -2.16
C ALA A 359 16.65 9.87 -1.03
N CYS A 360 16.79 9.44 0.22
CA CYS A 360 16.89 10.34 1.38
C CYS A 360 18.15 11.22 1.28
N LEU A 361 19.32 10.63 1.08
CA LEU A 361 20.57 11.38 0.89
C LEU A 361 20.49 12.35 -0.29
N SER A 362 19.85 11.94 -1.39
CA SER A 362 19.66 12.78 -2.59
C SER A 362 18.88 14.06 -2.26
N VAL A 363 17.80 13.95 -1.47
CA VAL A 363 17.00 15.09 -1.03
C VAL A 363 17.78 15.98 -0.07
N LEU A 364 18.54 15.40 0.88
CA LEU A 364 19.37 16.15 1.82
C LEU A 364 20.48 16.95 1.10
N ALA A 365 21.04 16.42 0.02
CA ALA A 365 22.04 17.10 -0.82
C ALA A 365 21.44 18.20 -1.71
N LEU A 366 20.15 18.11 -2.05
CA LEU A 366 19.54 18.98 -3.06
C LEU A 366 19.56 20.45 -2.65
N ARG A 367 20.36 21.24 -3.38
CA ARG A 367 20.57 22.70 -3.18
C ARG A 367 21.21 23.07 -1.84
N LYS A 368 21.84 22.12 -1.14
CA LYS A 368 22.44 22.31 0.19
C LYS A 368 23.93 21.90 0.19
N PRO A 369 24.86 22.80 -0.23
CA PRO A 369 26.28 22.46 -0.33
C PRO A 369 26.92 22.05 1.00
N ASN A 370 26.47 22.61 2.12
CA ASN A 370 26.93 22.19 3.46
C ASN A 370 26.54 20.74 3.77
N ASN A 371 25.32 20.33 3.40
CA ASN A 371 24.86 18.95 3.57
C ASN A 371 25.62 18.01 2.64
N CYS A 372 25.93 18.43 1.40
CA CYS A 372 26.79 17.66 0.50
C CYS A 372 28.16 17.35 1.12
N LYS A 373 28.74 18.31 1.86
CA LYS A 373 30.01 18.11 2.56
C LYS A 373 29.90 16.97 3.57
N VAL A 374 28.89 17.01 4.44
CA VAL A 374 28.66 15.96 5.45
C VAL A 374 28.39 14.61 4.79
N ILE A 375 27.58 14.58 3.72
CA ILE A 375 27.29 13.34 2.97
C ILE A 375 28.55 12.72 2.36
N MET A 376 29.48 13.54 1.86
CA MET A 376 30.76 13.05 1.36
C MET A 376 31.66 12.55 2.49
N GLU A 377 31.75 13.30 3.59
CA GLU A 377 32.59 12.96 4.75
C GLU A 377 32.14 11.67 5.44
N ASP A 378 30.83 11.44 5.55
CA ASP A 378 30.23 10.24 6.15
C ASP A 378 30.15 9.05 5.16
N GLY A 379 30.70 9.18 3.94
CA GLY A 379 30.76 8.08 2.97
C GLY A 379 29.45 7.79 2.22
N GLY A 380 28.49 8.71 2.20
CA GLY A 380 27.21 8.53 1.52
C GLY A 380 27.32 8.32 0.01
N ALA A 381 28.29 8.97 -0.66
CA ALA A 381 28.57 8.72 -2.08
C ALA A 381 29.07 7.29 -2.33
N LEU A 382 29.96 6.79 -1.46
CA LEU A 382 30.48 5.43 -1.55
C LEU A 382 29.37 4.40 -1.32
N ALA A 383 28.51 4.61 -0.31
CA ALA A 383 27.37 3.75 -0.04
C ALA A 383 26.42 3.66 -1.25
N ALA A 384 26.16 4.78 -1.94
CA ALA A 384 25.35 4.80 -3.15
C ALA A 384 26.00 4.06 -4.32
N VAL A 385 27.31 4.22 -4.52
CA VAL A 385 28.06 3.46 -5.54
C VAL A 385 28.05 1.96 -5.23
N GLN A 386 28.17 1.57 -3.96
CA GLN A 386 28.07 0.17 -3.55
C GLN A 386 26.65 -0.38 -3.76
N ALA A 387 25.60 0.39 -3.47
CA ALA A 387 24.23 0.02 -3.75
C ALA A 387 23.99 -0.18 -5.26
N MET A 388 24.55 0.68 -6.10
CA MET A 388 24.49 0.51 -7.56
C MET A 388 25.17 -0.78 -8.03
N LYS A 389 26.30 -1.15 -7.41
CA LYS A 389 27.01 -2.42 -7.71
C LYS A 389 26.21 -3.64 -7.26
N ALA A 390 25.59 -3.58 -6.09
CA ALA A 390 24.84 -4.69 -5.53
C ALA A 390 23.49 -4.94 -6.24
N HIS A 391 22.87 -3.89 -6.80
CA HIS A 391 21.52 -3.93 -7.36
C HIS A 391 21.46 -3.39 -8.79
N THR A 392 22.22 -3.98 -9.71
CA THR A 392 22.31 -3.53 -11.11
C THR A 392 20.96 -3.53 -11.82
N ASP A 393 20.08 -4.48 -11.50
CA ASP A 393 18.77 -4.66 -12.14
C ASP A 393 17.66 -3.86 -11.44
N ALA A 394 17.91 -3.31 -10.25
CA ALA A 394 16.92 -2.50 -9.53
C ALA A 394 16.92 -1.06 -10.04
N VAL A 395 16.07 -0.78 -11.03
CA VAL A 395 15.94 0.53 -11.69
C VAL A 395 15.83 1.70 -10.69
N ASN A 396 15.07 1.54 -9.61
CA ASN A 396 14.89 2.61 -8.64
C ASN A 396 16.17 2.89 -7.82
N VAL A 397 16.96 1.87 -7.47
CA VAL A 397 18.26 2.08 -6.79
C VAL A 397 19.19 2.87 -7.69
N GLN A 398 19.29 2.47 -8.97
CA GLN A 398 20.12 3.15 -9.96
C GLN A 398 19.70 4.61 -10.14
N LYS A 399 18.38 4.85 -10.30
CA LYS A 399 17.80 6.18 -10.44
C LYS A 399 18.14 7.08 -9.26
N GLN A 400 17.87 6.63 -8.04
CA GLN A 400 18.09 7.43 -6.82
C GLN A 400 19.58 7.68 -6.55
N ALA A 401 20.44 6.70 -6.81
CA ALA A 401 21.88 6.87 -6.71
C ALA A 401 22.41 7.89 -7.73
N CYS A 402 21.95 7.83 -8.99
CA CYS A 402 22.30 8.85 -9.99
C CYS A 402 21.84 10.26 -9.57
N MET A 403 20.63 10.38 -8.99
CA MET A 403 20.15 11.67 -8.46
C MET A 403 21.06 12.21 -7.36
N LEU A 404 21.45 11.35 -6.40
CA LEU A 404 22.36 11.73 -5.33
C LEU A 404 23.71 12.19 -5.86
N LEU A 405 24.37 11.37 -6.69
CA LEU A 405 25.70 11.68 -7.23
C LEU A 405 25.69 12.99 -8.02
N ARG A 406 24.66 13.23 -8.85
CA ARG A 406 24.43 14.51 -9.54
C ARG A 406 24.31 15.66 -8.54
N ASN A 407 23.47 15.52 -7.52
CA ASN A 407 23.22 16.59 -6.55
C ASN A 407 24.50 16.96 -5.79
N LEU A 408 25.31 15.96 -5.41
CA LEU A 408 26.59 16.16 -4.72
C LEU A 408 27.56 17.02 -5.52
N VAL A 409 27.69 16.79 -6.84
CA VAL A 409 28.69 17.49 -7.66
C VAL A 409 28.17 18.80 -8.29
N SER A 410 26.85 18.96 -8.43
CA SER A 410 26.23 20.10 -9.13
C SER A 410 26.71 21.48 -8.66
N ARG A 411 26.98 21.63 -7.35
CA ARG A 411 27.51 22.85 -6.72
C ARG A 411 28.85 22.65 -6.02
N MET A 412 29.41 21.43 -6.05
CA MET A 412 30.66 21.05 -5.40
C MET A 412 31.52 20.21 -6.37
N ARG A 413 31.98 20.83 -7.46
CA ARG A 413 32.73 20.15 -8.54
C ARG A 413 34.02 19.46 -8.07
N ASN A 414 34.55 19.88 -6.93
CA ASN A 414 35.70 19.22 -6.28
C ASN A 414 35.40 17.77 -5.88
N TYR A 415 34.14 17.35 -5.78
CA TYR A 415 33.76 15.96 -5.51
C TYR A 415 33.64 15.09 -6.76
N SER A 416 33.72 15.65 -7.98
CA SER A 416 33.61 14.87 -9.20
C SER A 416 34.70 13.79 -9.29
N GLN A 417 35.97 14.18 -9.15
CA GLN A 417 37.09 13.24 -9.23
C GLN A 417 37.03 12.13 -8.15
N PRO A 418 36.83 12.43 -6.86
CA PRO A 418 36.63 11.39 -5.84
C PRO A 418 35.51 10.41 -6.15
N ILE A 419 34.37 10.87 -6.66
CA ILE A 419 33.23 10.01 -7.01
C ILE A 419 33.56 9.13 -8.23
N LEU A 420 34.27 9.67 -9.21
CA LEU A 420 34.74 8.90 -10.37
C LEU A 420 35.70 7.78 -9.95
N GLU A 421 36.61 8.06 -9.02
CA GLU A 421 37.56 7.07 -8.48
C GLU A 421 36.88 5.91 -7.74
N MET A 422 35.64 6.09 -7.24
CA MET A 422 34.83 5.00 -6.67
C MET A 422 34.26 4.04 -7.74
N GLY A 423 34.38 4.40 -9.03
CA GLY A 423 33.87 3.66 -10.18
C GLY A 423 32.45 4.05 -10.59
N ALA A 424 31.99 5.26 -10.24
CA ALA A 424 30.63 5.71 -10.53
C ALA A 424 30.31 5.78 -12.03
N GLU A 425 31.25 6.22 -12.87
CA GLU A 425 31.02 6.41 -14.32
C GLU A 425 30.53 5.14 -15.01
N ALA A 426 31.22 4.01 -14.81
CA ALA A 426 30.86 2.74 -15.44
C ALA A 426 29.46 2.27 -15.00
N LEU A 427 29.10 2.48 -13.73
CA LEU A 427 27.80 2.08 -13.19
C LEU A 427 26.68 2.96 -13.72
N ILE A 428 26.88 4.28 -13.79
CA ILE A 428 25.89 5.21 -14.34
C ILE A 428 25.71 4.95 -15.84
N ALA A 429 26.79 4.68 -16.57
CA ALA A 429 26.73 4.31 -17.99
C ALA A 429 26.01 2.97 -18.20
N GLN A 430 26.21 1.99 -17.31
CA GLN A 430 25.46 0.73 -17.34
C GLN A 430 23.97 0.95 -17.07
N ALA A 431 23.63 1.72 -16.03
CA ALA A 431 22.24 2.05 -15.71
C ALA A 431 21.53 2.76 -16.87
N LEU A 432 22.23 3.68 -17.56
CA LEU A 432 21.74 4.38 -18.75
C LEU A 432 21.41 3.42 -19.91
N LYS A 433 22.18 2.34 -20.07
CA LYS A 433 21.97 1.34 -21.13
C LYS A 433 20.85 0.35 -20.79
N THR A 434 20.78 -0.07 -19.52
CA THR A 434 19.86 -1.12 -19.09
C THR A 434 18.47 -0.59 -18.76
N HIS A 435 18.36 0.65 -18.27
CA HIS A 435 17.10 1.17 -17.71
C HIS A 435 16.66 2.47 -18.39
N GLN A 436 15.60 2.40 -19.18
CA GLN A 436 15.04 3.57 -19.88
C GLN A 436 14.66 4.70 -18.90
N ASP A 437 14.10 4.36 -17.74
CA ASP A 437 13.66 5.31 -16.71
C ASP A 437 14.82 6.05 -16.00
N CYS A 438 16.06 5.58 -16.18
CA CYS A 438 17.25 6.27 -15.69
C CYS A 438 17.81 7.28 -16.70
N GLY A 439 17.28 7.32 -17.93
CA GLY A 439 17.87 8.02 -19.06
C GLY A 439 18.33 9.46 -18.78
N ASP A 440 17.40 10.31 -18.37
CA ASP A 440 17.69 11.73 -18.16
C ASP A 440 18.57 11.97 -16.92
N VAL A 441 18.32 11.22 -15.84
CA VAL A 441 19.06 11.40 -14.60
C VAL A 441 20.49 10.90 -14.70
N ALA A 442 20.73 9.76 -15.36
CA ALA A 442 22.05 9.19 -15.55
C ALA A 442 22.90 10.09 -16.47
N LYS A 443 22.31 10.61 -17.55
CA LYS A 443 22.97 11.61 -18.43
C LYS A 443 23.31 12.88 -17.67
N ALA A 444 22.41 13.39 -16.84
CA ALA A 444 22.67 14.57 -16.02
C ALA A 444 23.79 14.33 -15.01
N ALA A 445 23.82 13.17 -14.35
CA ALA A 445 24.87 12.79 -13.41
C ALA A 445 26.24 12.70 -14.10
N LEU A 446 26.34 11.98 -15.24
CA LEU A 446 27.57 11.88 -16.02
C LEU A 446 28.07 13.25 -16.49
N ARG A 447 27.16 14.11 -17.00
CA ARG A 447 27.49 15.48 -17.41
C ARG A 447 28.07 16.29 -16.25
N ASP A 448 27.43 16.26 -15.08
CA ASP A 448 27.87 17.06 -13.93
C ASP A 448 29.15 16.50 -13.29
N LEU A 449 29.43 15.19 -13.47
CA LEU A 449 30.70 14.56 -13.14
C LEU A 449 31.84 14.91 -14.12
N GLY A 450 31.53 15.49 -15.28
CA GLY A 450 32.52 15.81 -16.32
C GLY A 450 32.80 14.67 -17.29
N CYS A 451 31.99 13.62 -17.30
CA CYS A 451 32.07 12.51 -18.25
C CYS A 451 31.47 12.90 -19.62
N GLN A 452 31.85 12.16 -20.66
CA GLN A 452 31.29 12.35 -21.99
C GLN A 452 29.85 11.80 -22.05
N VAL A 453 28.91 12.62 -22.55
CA VAL A 453 27.50 12.25 -22.68
C VAL A 453 26.94 12.76 -24.00
N GLU A 454 26.23 11.91 -24.72
CA GLU A 454 25.42 12.32 -25.86
C GLU A 454 24.08 12.89 -25.39
N LEU A 455 23.96 14.22 -25.49
CA LEU A 455 22.71 14.93 -25.26
C LEU A 455 21.98 15.08 -26.59
N ARG A 456 20.75 14.57 -26.66
CA ARG A 456 19.86 14.80 -27.82
C ARG A 456 19.05 16.06 -27.53
N GLU A 457 19.31 17.14 -28.24
CA GLU A 457 18.44 18.32 -28.21
C GLU A 457 17.08 17.96 -28.80
N LEU A 458 16.07 17.79 -27.93
CA LEU A 458 14.69 17.51 -28.36
C LEU A 458 14.01 18.74 -28.98
N TRP A 459 14.54 19.94 -28.71
CA TRP A 459 14.03 21.20 -29.22
C TRP A 459 15.18 22.16 -29.56
N THR A 460 15.30 22.53 -30.83
CA THR A 460 16.35 23.43 -31.34
C THR A 460 15.88 24.87 -31.51
N GLY A 461 14.61 25.17 -31.18
CA GLY A 461 14.02 26.50 -31.26
C GLY A 461 13.90 27.11 -32.65
N LYS A 462 14.06 26.32 -33.73
CA LYS A 462 14.16 26.86 -35.10
C LYS A 462 12.84 27.07 -35.85
N HIS A 463 11.66 26.88 -35.25
CA HIS A 463 10.38 27.12 -35.94
C HIS A 463 9.32 27.79 -35.05
N GLY A 464 8.98 29.04 -35.39
CA GLY A 464 7.70 29.69 -35.04
C GLY A 464 7.81 30.87 -34.08
N SER A 465 7.56 32.08 -34.59
CA SER A 465 7.15 33.22 -33.76
C SER A 465 5.85 32.86 -33.02
N LEU A 466 5.76 33.19 -31.73
CA LEU A 466 4.53 33.15 -30.93
C LEU A 466 3.57 34.27 -31.37
N THR A 467 3.17 34.25 -32.63
CA THR A 467 2.15 35.11 -33.21
C THR A 467 1.06 34.21 -33.78
N HIS A 468 0.04 33.93 -32.97
CA HIS A 468 -1.35 34.36 -33.22
C HIS A 468 -2.21 34.11 -31.98
#